data_AF-A0A3D1V979-F1
#
_entry.id   AF-A0A3D1V979-F1
#
_cell.length_a   1.000
_cell.length_b   1.000
_cell.length_c   1.000
_cell.angle_alpha   90.00
_cell.angle_beta   90.00
_cell.angle_gamma   90.00
#
_symmetry.space_group_name_H-M   'P 1'
#
loop_
_entity.id
_entity.type
_entity.pdbx_description
1 polymer ?
#
loop_
_entity_poly.entity_id
_entity_poly.type
_entity_poly.pdbx_seq_one_letter_code
_entity_poly.pdbx_strand_id
1 'polypeptide(L)' 'YMRFGMSLEQALTEAMRDLRHLPDPYAERSNVMNIVGMDALGNVNATSTADGAGYVVQTVEMDAFEERPRLVVPLS' A
#
# COMPACT_ATOMS: atom_id res chain seq x y z
N TYR A 1 -9.79 -0.97 7.13
CA TYR A 1 -10.14 -2.37 7.46
C TYR A 1 -9.51 -2.90 8.75
N MET A 2 -8.33 -2.44 9.18
CA MET A 2 -7.70 -2.92 10.44
C MET A 2 -8.61 -2.78 11.68
N ARG A 3 -9.41 -1.72 11.79
CA ARG A 3 -10.42 -1.55 12.87
C ARG A 3 -11.45 -2.68 12.95
N PHE A 4 -11.57 -3.50 11.90
CA PHE A 4 -12.47 -4.64 11.80
C PHE A 4 -11.73 -5.99 11.97
N GLY A 5 -10.51 -5.98 12.49
CA GLY A 5 -9.74 -7.19 12.83
C GLY A 5 -8.85 -7.74 11.71
N MET A 6 -8.74 -7.04 10.57
CA MET A 6 -7.82 -7.44 9.50
C MET A 6 -6.37 -7.08 9.84
N SER A 7 -5.42 -7.88 9.36
CA SER A 7 -4.01 -7.52 9.38
C SER A 7 -3.74 -6.30 8.49
N LEU A 8 -2.58 -5.65 8.67
CA LEU A 8 -2.16 -4.53 7.83
C LEU A 8 -2.15 -4.90 6.34
N GLU A 9 -1.59 -6.06 5.99
CA GLU A 9 -1.53 -6.55 4.61
C GLU A 9 -2.92 -6.79 4.01
N GLN A 10 -3.81 -7.48 4.75
CA GLN A 10 -5.19 -7.70 4.33
C GLN A 10 -5.90 -6.37 4.12
N ALA A 11 -5.73 -5.42 5.06
CA ALA A 11 -6.36 -4.13 4.99
C ALA A 11 -5.89 -3.30 3.78
N LEU A 12 -4.60 -3.33 3.46
CA LEU A 12 -4.05 -2.66 2.28
C LEU A 12 -4.54 -3.31 0.99
N THR A 13 -4.64 -4.64 0.96
CA THR A 13 -5.15 -5.39 -0.20
C THR A 13 -6.61 -5.07 -0.48
N GLU A 14 -7.47 -5.11 0.55
CA GLU A 14 -8.89 -4.75 0.41
C GLU A 14 -9.08 -3.28 0.03
N ALA A 15 -8.26 -2.37 0.58
CA ALA A 15 -8.30 -0.97 0.19
C ALA A 15 -7.99 -0.77 -1.31
N MET A 16 -7.01 -1.50 -1.85
CA MET A 16 -6.68 -1.45 -3.29
C MET A 16 -7.83 -1.95 -4.17
N ARG A 17 -8.55 -2.98 -3.72
CA ARG A 17 -9.74 -3.50 -4.40
C ARG A 17 -10.87 -2.49 -4.40
N ASP A 18 -11.12 -1.81 -3.28
CA ASP A 18 -12.18 -0.81 -3.20
C ASP A 18 -11.84 0.46 -4.01
N LEU A 19 -10.58 0.89 -4.02
CA LEU A 19 -10.11 2.02 -4.83
C LEU A 19 -10.30 1.79 -6.34
N ARG A 20 -10.31 0.53 -6.82
CA ARG A 20 -10.50 0.19 -8.24
C ARG A 20 -11.80 0.76 -8.81
N HIS A 21 -12.82 0.95 -7.96
CA HIS A 21 -14.15 1.37 -8.36
C HIS A 21 -14.30 2.90 -8.40
N LEU A 22 -13.28 3.66 -8.00
CA LEU A 22 -13.32 5.11 -8.06
C LEU A 22 -13.09 5.57 -9.50
N PRO A 23 -14.07 6.22 -10.14
CA PRO A 23 -13.86 6.85 -11.43
C PRO A 23 -12.93 8.05 -11.23
N ASP A 24 -11.69 7.93 -11.70
CA ASP A 24 -10.75 9.03 -11.70
C ASP A 24 -10.92 9.83 -13.01
N PRO A 25 -11.44 11.08 -12.95
CA PRO A 25 -11.67 11.90 -14.14
C PRO A 25 -10.37 12.34 -14.83
N TYR A 26 -9.21 12.08 -14.22
CA TYR A 26 -7.88 12.32 -14.77
C TYR A 26 -7.13 11.01 -15.08
N ALA A 27 -7.79 9.85 -14.99
CA ALA A 27 -7.20 8.56 -15.36
C ALA A 27 -7.07 8.42 -16.88
N GLU A 28 -6.11 9.12 -17.46
CA GLU A 28 -5.56 8.76 -18.74
C GLU A 28 -4.87 7.38 -18.61
N ARG A 29 -5.62 6.31 -18.94
CA ARG A 29 -5.16 4.95 -19.23
C ARG A 29 -3.86 4.51 -18.50
N SER A 30 -4.03 3.83 -17.36
CA SER A 30 -3.01 3.15 -16.54
C SER A 30 -2.59 3.87 -15.25
N ASN A 31 -3.54 4.30 -14.42
CA ASN A 31 -3.21 4.80 -13.09
C ASN A 31 -2.74 3.65 -12.18
N VAL A 32 -1.45 3.69 -11.83
CA VAL A 32 -0.86 2.84 -10.80
C VAL A 32 -1.34 3.35 -9.44
N MET A 33 -2.11 2.53 -8.74
CA MET A 33 -2.53 2.85 -7.37
C MET A 33 -1.46 2.38 -6.39
N ASN A 34 -1.30 3.12 -5.30
CA ASN A 34 -0.30 2.85 -4.28
C ASN A 34 -0.84 3.22 -2.91
N ILE A 35 -0.56 2.39 -1.91
CA ILE A 35 -0.89 2.67 -0.51
C ILE A 35 0.33 2.34 0.35
N VAL A 36 0.69 3.23 1.26
CA VAL A 36 1.59 2.93 2.38
C VAL A 36 0.76 3.05 3.66
N GLY A 37 0.84 2.04 4.51
CA GLY A 37 0.08 1.99 5.76
C GLY A 37 0.95 1.58 6.93
N MET A 38 0.51 1.99 8.12
CA MET A 38 1.12 1.62 9.40
C MET A 38 0.02 1.16 10.35
N ASP A 39 0.27 0.08 11.10
CA ASP A 39 -0.63 -0.38 12.15
C ASP A 39 -0.33 0.28 13.51
N ALA A 40 -1.15 -0.02 14.52
CA ALA A 40 -1.01 0.56 15.85
C ALA A 40 0.24 0.08 16.61
N LEU A 41 0.89 -1.00 16.15
CA LEU A 41 2.15 -1.51 16.71
C LEU A 41 3.37 -0.90 16.01
N GLY A 42 3.16 -0.04 15.01
CA GLY A 42 4.24 0.58 14.24
C GLY A 42 4.75 -0.27 13.08
N ASN A 43 4.10 -1.39 12.75
CA ASN A 43 4.47 -2.15 11.55
C ASN A 43 4.07 -1.35 10.32
N VAL A 44 4.97 -1.23 9.35
CA VAL A 44 4.74 -0.51 8.09
C VAL A 44 4.73 -1.51 6.94
N ASN A 45 3.78 -1.34 6.01
CA ASN A 45 3.73 -2.10 4.77
C ASN A 45 3.14 -1.24 3.65
N ALA A 46 3.33 -1.65 2.40
CA ALA A 46 2.86 -0.92 1.24
C ALA A 46 2.40 -1.84 0.11
N THR A 47 1.44 -1.39 -0.69
CA THR A 47 0.90 -2.10 -1.85
C THR A 47 0.96 -1.24 -3.11
N SER A 48 1.06 -1.89 -4.28
CA SER A 48 0.97 -1.25 -5.61
C SER A 48 0.19 -2.11 -6.59
N THR A 49 -0.45 -1.50 -7.59
CA THR A 49 -1.00 -2.25 -8.74
C THR A 49 0.02 -2.50 -9.85
N ALA A 50 1.20 -1.87 -9.76
CA ALA A 50 2.32 -2.12 -10.66
C ALA A 50 3.47 -2.82 -9.94
N ASP A 51 4.21 -3.62 -10.70
CA ASP A 51 5.44 -4.24 -10.22
C ASP A 51 6.61 -3.24 -10.18
N GLY A 52 7.63 -3.57 -9.40
CA GLY A 52 8.89 -2.82 -9.31
C GLY A 52 8.82 -1.52 -8.50
N ALA A 53 7.67 -1.21 -7.88
CA ALA A 53 7.55 -0.04 -7.01
C ALA A 53 8.05 -0.34 -5.58
N GLY A 54 8.87 0.55 -5.04
CA GLY A 54 9.35 0.49 -3.65
C GLY A 54 8.78 1.61 -2.77
N TYR A 55 8.99 1.52 -1.46
CA TYR A 55 8.72 2.58 -0.50
C TYR A 55 9.89 2.75 0.46
N VAL A 56 10.07 3.98 0.94
CA VAL A 56 11.08 4.32 1.95
C VAL A 56 10.44 4.30 3.32
N VAL A 57 11.09 3.67 4.29
CA VAL A 57 10.67 3.67 5.69
C VAL A 57 11.85 3.94 6.60
N GLN A 58 11.61 4.69 7.67
CA GLN A 58 12.56 4.89 8.76
C GLN A 58 11.77 4.97 10.06
N THR A 59 12.16 4.17 11.05
CA THR A 59 11.61 4.24 12.40
C THR A 59 12.59 4.96 13.33
N VAL A 60 12.16 5.27 14.55
CA VAL A 60 13.03 5.87 15.58
C VAL A 60 14.14 4.93 16.05
N GLU A 61 14.05 3.64 15.74
CA GLU A 61 15.04 2.62 16.09
C GLU A 61 16.07 2.41 14.97
N MET A 62 15.93 3.10 13.83
CA MET A 62 16.79 2.95 12.66
C MET A 62 17.74 4.14 12.51
N ASP A 63 19.03 3.84 12.31
CA ASP A 63 20.08 4.86 12.07
C ASP A 63 19.98 5.51 10.67
N ALA A 64 19.38 4.80 9.71
CA ALA A 64 19.16 5.25 8.33
C ALA A 64 17.83 4.72 7.79
N PHE A 65 17.31 5.32 6.73
CA PHE A 65 16.13 4.81 6.04
C PHE A 65 16.43 3.49 5.30
N GLU A 66 15.38 2.72 5.06
CA GLU A 66 15.40 1.51 4.25
C GLU A 66 14.43 1.63 3.08
N GLU A 67 14.84 1.13 1.92
CA GLU A 67 13.96 0.93 0.76
C GLU A 67 13.42 -0.49 0.75
N ARG A 68 12.08 -0.62 0.73
CA ARG A 68 11.38 -1.91 0.75
C ARG A 68 10.47 -2.06 -0.48
N PRO A 69 10.27 -3.28 -0.99
CA PRO A 69 9.34 -3.51 -2.10
C PRO A 69 7.89 -3.28 -1.66
N ARG A 70 7.05 -2.79 -2.56
CA ARG A 70 5.59 -2.81 -2.37
C ARG A 70 5.05 -4.18 -2.76
N LEU A 71 4.05 -4.66 -2.02
CA LEU A 71 3.29 -5.84 -2.39
C LEU A 71 2.44 -5.54 -3.64
N VAL A 72 2.61 -6.33 -4.69
CA VAL A 72 1.79 -6.20 -5.90
C VAL A 72 0.41 -6.78 -5.65
N VAL A 73 -0.63 -5.97 -5.84
CA VAL A 73 -2.04 -6.37 -5.75
C VAL A 73 -2.65 -6.36 -7.16
N PRO A 74 -2.80 -7.53 -7.81
CA PRO A 74 -3.43 -7.60 -9.12
C PRO A 74 -4.93 -7.30 -8.99
N LEU A 75 -5.41 -6.34 -9.79
CA LEU A 75 -6.82 -5.95 -9.85
C LEU A 75 -7.50 -6.46 -11.13
N SER A 76 -6.98 -7.54 -11.72
CA SER A 76 -7.60 -8.27 -12.82
C SER A 76 -8.97 -8.82 -12.42
#